data_AF-A0A511T341-F1
#
_entry.id   AF-A0A511T341-F1
#
_cell.length_a   1.000
_cell.length_b   1.000
_cell.length_c   1.000
_cell.angle_alpha   90.00
_cell.angle_beta   90.00
_cell.angle_gamma   90.00
#
_symmetry.space_group_name_H-M   'P 1'
#
loop_
_entity.id
_entity.type
_entity.pdbx_description
1 polymer ?
#
loop_
_entity_poly.entity_id
_entity_poly.type
_entity_poly.pdbx_seq_one_letter_code
_entity_poly.pdbx_strand_id
1 'polypeptide(L)'
;MNRGSQRSAVVLGLLLAATAAAQQVLEYKDLGHRVLSTPSDPFVFYVDGRAAQPAGNDLALVTAASRAAFETWQGTTCAWPTFSFPTDGGVATTGSPMANVDDPGDRFNVVPVWVTSANDPHYADTLNGGDRPAAARALTFSGYVYQCDVYLNAVNYSWSTLTPTPAGRMDIQSVLTHEIGHCLGLGDSFEAIGAVMFFDLPSGVSRRQLADYDRTALCRFYPKTGAVGSPCESGTCTTGLTCVTAPSTVSGKDLKVCAKGCFGNTSGECPAPYVCRDSAAVNGYTKACLPALPDGVTPVGRECTPGPRSCGNTNGVCIAPVDPPSGNGEFDRWDLGYCTETCSGAGSCPAGAECSDVPGQGSICLKTCTPGGSDCRPGYTCETRPEGNLCVPGCYGDADCDSNSVCRTCDRVCVPRQTAGKQVGDACTADAQCGTNQYCLFAEGGTEGVCAQPCSVSACACPGGTSCQVVNKDGERACVRACSATSCDGTLRCGTVEQGSSACLPVCRTEKDCAPSMLCSAAGTCYDPLAKPDAGSCTLCNDAGTPPPPPVDAGPPKGPGGPDGCGCQGAPVSAAAFLGGLVLLLLVAGRRRTWHKP
;
A
#
# COMPACT_ATOMS: atom_id res chain seq x y z
N MET A 1 -28.00 45.61 -31.17
CA MET A 1 -28.43 45.32 -29.79
C MET A 1 -28.70 43.83 -29.66
N ASN A 2 -27.73 43.06 -29.14
CA ASN A 2 -27.90 41.65 -28.80
C ASN A 2 -27.02 41.35 -27.58
N ARG A 3 -27.54 41.66 -26.37
CA ARG A 3 -26.87 41.45 -25.08
C ARG A 3 -27.63 40.45 -24.19
N GLY A 4 -28.40 39.54 -24.79
CA GLY A 4 -29.26 38.60 -24.04
C GLY A 4 -28.77 37.15 -23.96
N SER A 5 -27.87 36.70 -24.84
CA SER A 5 -27.60 35.26 -24.99
C SER A 5 -26.40 34.71 -24.20
N GLN A 6 -25.65 35.55 -23.48
CA GLN A 6 -24.43 35.12 -22.79
C GLN A 6 -24.61 34.76 -21.32
N ARG A 7 -25.78 34.99 -20.71
CA ARG A 7 -25.99 34.73 -19.28
C ARG A 7 -26.55 33.34 -18.96
N SER A 8 -27.23 32.68 -19.90
CA SER A 8 -27.78 31.33 -19.66
C SER A 8 -26.78 30.19 -19.88
N ALA A 9 -25.72 30.41 -20.67
CA ALA A 9 -24.66 29.41 -20.88
C ALA A 9 -23.69 29.31 -19.69
N VAL A 10 -23.51 30.39 -18.94
CA VAL A 10 -22.59 30.44 -17.78
C VAL A 10 -23.19 29.71 -16.56
N VAL A 11 -24.51 29.76 -16.38
CA VAL A 11 -25.19 29.12 -15.25
C VAL A 11 -25.29 27.59 -15.42
N LEU A 12 -25.44 27.10 -16.66
CA LEU A 12 -25.41 25.65 -16.93
C LEU A 12 -23.99 25.07 -16.85
N GLY A 13 -22.96 25.86 -17.21
CA GLY A 13 -21.56 25.49 -17.02
C GLY A 13 -21.13 25.42 -15.54
N LEU A 14 -21.69 26.29 -14.69
CA LEU A 14 -21.40 26.28 -13.25
C LEU A 14 -22.13 25.16 -12.48
N LEU A 15 -23.29 24.71 -12.96
CA LEU A 15 -24.01 23.58 -12.35
C LEU A 15 -23.45 22.21 -12.76
N LEU A 16 -22.75 22.11 -13.90
CA LEU A 16 -22.01 20.91 -14.31
C LEU A 16 -20.56 20.87 -13.80
N ALA A 17 -20.00 22.01 -13.37
CA ALA A 17 -18.69 22.07 -12.73
C ALA A 17 -18.72 21.79 -11.22
N ALA A 18 -19.89 21.89 -10.59
CA ALA A 18 -20.04 21.72 -9.13
C ALA A 18 -20.21 20.25 -8.66
N THR A 19 -20.32 19.27 -9.56
CA THR A 19 -20.27 17.83 -9.21
C THR A 19 -18.90 17.20 -9.45
N ALA A 20 -17.93 17.96 -9.98
CA ALA A 20 -16.53 17.55 -10.09
C ALA A 20 -15.68 18.05 -8.90
N ALA A 21 -16.33 18.47 -7.80
CA ALA A 21 -15.67 18.57 -6.51
C ALA A 21 -15.43 17.14 -5.99
N ALA A 22 -14.29 16.60 -6.42
CA ALA A 22 -13.53 15.51 -5.81
C ALA A 22 -14.29 14.66 -4.78
N GLN A 23 -14.97 13.61 -5.25
CA GLN A 23 -14.81 12.35 -4.53
C GLN A 23 -13.34 11.98 -4.72
N GLN A 24 -12.49 12.36 -3.75
CA GLN A 24 -11.31 11.55 -3.51
C GLN A 24 -11.86 10.16 -3.21
N VAL A 25 -11.90 9.30 -4.23
CA VAL A 25 -12.00 7.89 -3.99
C VAL A 25 -10.75 7.61 -3.20
N LEU A 26 -10.92 7.45 -1.89
CA LEU A 26 -9.91 6.86 -1.04
C LEU A 26 -9.44 5.62 -1.80
N GLU A 27 -8.16 5.55 -2.07
CA GLU A 27 -7.62 4.61 -3.03
C GLU A 27 -6.68 3.69 -2.27
N TYR A 28 -6.74 2.38 -2.54
CA TYR A 28 -5.66 1.52 -2.06
C TYR A 28 -4.34 2.02 -2.63
N LYS A 29 -3.31 1.96 -1.80
CA LYS A 29 -1.94 2.11 -2.27
C LYS A 29 -1.70 1.06 -3.36
N ASP A 30 -1.33 1.50 -4.56
CA ASP A 30 -0.87 0.61 -5.62
C ASP A 30 0.52 0.09 -5.25
N LEU A 31 0.67 -1.22 -5.07
CA LEU A 31 1.96 -1.84 -4.74
C LEU A 31 2.90 -1.94 -5.96
N GLY A 32 2.44 -1.52 -7.15
CA GLY A 32 3.28 -1.44 -8.35
C GLY A 32 3.48 -2.76 -9.08
N HIS A 33 2.87 -3.85 -8.61
CA HIS A 33 2.91 -5.17 -9.26
C HIS A 33 1.55 -5.75 -9.58
N ARG A 34 1.50 -6.66 -10.56
CA ARG A 34 0.30 -7.39 -10.99
C ARG A 34 0.59 -8.87 -11.23
N VAL A 35 -0.40 -9.70 -10.95
CA VAL A 35 -0.42 -11.11 -11.34
C VAL A 35 -0.97 -11.21 -12.76
N LEU A 36 -0.13 -11.58 -13.73
CA LEU A 36 -0.61 -11.92 -15.08
C LEU A 36 -1.07 -13.37 -15.14
N SER A 37 -2.33 -13.61 -14.82
CA SER A 37 -2.96 -14.92 -14.97
C SER A 37 -4.20 -14.90 -15.87
N THR A 38 -4.20 -15.75 -16.89
CA THR A 38 -5.36 -15.94 -17.78
C THR A 38 -5.97 -17.32 -17.56
N PRO A 39 -7.17 -17.60 -18.09
CA PRO A 39 -7.67 -18.97 -18.13
C PRO A 39 -6.70 -19.98 -18.78
N SER A 40 -5.95 -19.55 -19.81
CA SER A 40 -4.90 -20.37 -20.45
C SER A 40 -3.63 -20.53 -19.61
N ASP A 41 -3.37 -19.61 -18.70
CA ASP A 41 -2.20 -19.61 -17.82
C ASP A 41 -2.55 -19.10 -16.41
N PRO A 42 -3.21 -19.93 -15.60
CA PRO A 42 -3.66 -19.52 -14.28
C PRO A 42 -2.49 -19.42 -13.30
N PHE A 43 -2.63 -18.54 -12.31
CA PHE A 43 -1.72 -18.48 -11.18
C PHE A 43 -1.94 -19.72 -10.31
N VAL A 44 -0.97 -20.64 -10.33
CA VAL A 44 -1.05 -21.91 -9.59
C VAL A 44 -0.60 -21.69 -8.16
N PHE A 45 -1.41 -22.10 -7.18
CA PHE A 45 -1.04 -22.05 -5.77
C PHE A 45 -1.12 -23.43 -5.11
N TYR A 46 -0.33 -23.58 -4.05
CA TYR A 46 -0.20 -24.77 -3.23
C TYR A 46 -0.46 -24.41 -1.75
N VAL A 47 -0.66 -25.42 -0.91
CA VAL A 47 -0.81 -25.28 0.54
C VAL A 47 0.33 -26.02 1.22
N ASP A 48 0.94 -25.43 2.25
CA ASP A 48 1.96 -26.10 3.05
C ASP A 48 1.40 -27.34 3.75
N GLY A 49 1.86 -28.51 3.30
CA GLY A 49 1.47 -29.83 3.77
C GLY A 49 2.48 -30.49 4.70
N ARG A 50 3.49 -29.76 5.18
CA ARG A 50 4.53 -30.34 6.07
C ARG A 50 3.95 -30.86 7.37
N ALA A 51 2.78 -30.38 7.79
CA ALA A 51 2.03 -30.86 8.95
C ALA A 51 0.60 -31.27 8.58
N ALA A 52 0.10 -32.36 9.17
CA ALA A 52 -1.31 -32.77 9.02
C ALA A 52 -2.28 -31.88 9.82
N GLN A 53 -1.79 -31.20 10.86
CA GLN A 53 -2.54 -30.28 11.69
C GLN A 53 -1.81 -28.94 11.88
N PRO A 54 -1.59 -28.16 10.81
CA PRO A 54 -0.88 -26.89 10.92
C PRO A 54 -1.61 -25.92 11.86
N ALA A 55 -0.88 -25.35 12.82
CA ALA A 55 -1.43 -24.50 13.89
C ALA A 55 -2.66 -25.12 14.61
N GLY A 56 -2.72 -26.45 14.72
CA GLY A 56 -3.82 -27.17 15.35
C GLY A 56 -5.12 -27.25 14.53
N ASN A 57 -5.10 -26.91 13.25
CA ASN A 57 -6.24 -27.01 12.33
C ASN A 57 -6.04 -28.19 11.37
N ASP A 58 -7.10 -28.93 11.05
CA ASP A 58 -7.03 -29.99 10.03
C ASP A 58 -6.60 -29.43 8.67
N LEU A 59 -5.56 -30.02 8.07
CA LEU A 59 -5.00 -29.57 6.80
C LEU A 59 -6.06 -29.48 5.69
N ALA A 60 -7.02 -30.39 5.62
CA ALA A 60 -8.07 -30.35 4.61
C ALA A 60 -8.98 -29.11 4.77
N LEU A 61 -9.22 -28.67 6.01
CA LEU A 61 -9.97 -27.44 6.29
C LEU A 61 -9.14 -26.19 5.95
N VAL A 62 -7.83 -26.23 6.19
CA VAL A 62 -6.92 -25.14 5.77
C VAL A 62 -6.90 -25.04 4.25
N THR A 63 -6.77 -26.16 3.54
CA THR A 63 -6.85 -26.19 2.07
C THR A 63 -8.17 -25.63 1.55
N ALA A 64 -9.30 -25.98 2.18
CA ALA A 64 -10.60 -25.43 1.81
C ALA A 64 -10.66 -23.90 2.03
N ALA A 65 -10.11 -23.40 3.14
CA ALA A 65 -10.04 -21.97 3.44
C ALA A 65 -9.16 -21.21 2.44
N SER A 66 -7.98 -21.74 2.09
CA SER A 66 -7.10 -21.14 1.06
C SER A 66 -7.78 -21.06 -0.30
N ARG A 67 -8.45 -22.14 -0.73
CA ARG A 67 -9.20 -22.16 -1.98
C ARG A 67 -10.32 -21.13 -1.99
N ALA A 68 -11.10 -21.05 -0.91
CA ALA A 68 -12.18 -20.08 -0.79
C ALA A 68 -11.67 -18.63 -0.81
N ALA A 69 -10.47 -18.36 -0.29
CA ALA A 69 -9.85 -17.03 -0.35
C ALA A 69 -9.49 -16.62 -1.79
N PHE A 70 -8.89 -17.51 -2.59
CA PHE A 70 -8.66 -17.25 -4.03
C PHE A 70 -9.96 -17.14 -4.83
N GLU A 71 -10.94 -17.99 -4.55
CA GLU A 71 -12.27 -17.95 -5.18
C GLU A 71 -13.00 -16.62 -4.91
N THR A 72 -12.77 -16.02 -3.74
CA THR A 72 -13.32 -14.71 -3.38
C THR A 72 -12.85 -13.60 -4.33
N TRP A 73 -11.56 -13.59 -4.69
CA TRP A 73 -11.02 -12.66 -5.69
C TRP A 73 -11.46 -13.01 -7.11
N GLN A 74 -11.36 -14.29 -7.51
CA GLN A 74 -11.71 -14.77 -8.84
C GLN A 74 -13.19 -14.58 -9.19
N GLY A 75 -14.07 -14.61 -8.20
CA GLY A 75 -15.51 -14.40 -8.36
C GLY A 75 -15.90 -12.98 -8.81
N THR A 76 -14.95 -12.05 -8.85
CA THR A 76 -15.22 -10.66 -9.24
C THR A 76 -15.40 -10.53 -10.75
N THR A 77 -16.63 -10.33 -11.21
CA THR A 77 -17.01 -10.43 -12.63
C THR A 77 -16.37 -9.40 -13.56
N CYS A 78 -16.02 -8.22 -13.04
CA CYS A 78 -15.33 -7.15 -13.77
C CYS A 78 -13.82 -7.37 -13.89
N ALA A 79 -13.27 -8.36 -13.17
CA ALA A 79 -11.85 -8.62 -13.09
C ALA A 79 -11.49 -9.93 -13.81
N TRP A 80 -10.24 -10.06 -14.23
CA TRP A 80 -9.74 -11.22 -14.97
C TRP A 80 -8.72 -12.15 -14.30
N PRO A 81 -8.14 -11.89 -13.09
CA PRO A 81 -7.20 -12.83 -12.49
C PRO A 81 -7.81 -14.23 -12.39
N THR A 82 -7.05 -15.23 -12.80
CA THR A 82 -7.46 -16.62 -12.77
C THR A 82 -6.48 -17.43 -11.94
N PHE A 83 -6.98 -18.17 -10.96
CA PHE A 83 -6.18 -19.02 -10.10
C PHE A 83 -6.51 -20.48 -10.37
N SER A 84 -5.56 -21.35 -10.06
CA SER A 84 -5.79 -22.79 -10.12
C SER A 84 -5.16 -23.49 -8.95
N PHE A 85 -5.88 -24.50 -8.46
CA PHE A 85 -5.38 -25.42 -7.47
C PHE A 85 -5.06 -26.76 -8.16
N PRO A 86 -3.85 -27.32 -7.97
CA PRO A 86 -3.44 -28.56 -8.62
C PRO A 86 -4.43 -29.72 -8.36
N THR A 87 -4.71 -30.50 -9.40
CA THR A 87 -5.68 -31.60 -9.37
C THR A 87 -5.18 -32.84 -8.63
N ASP A 88 -3.86 -32.94 -8.41
CA ASP A 88 -3.20 -33.97 -7.62
C ASP A 88 -3.22 -33.68 -6.10
N GLY A 89 -3.91 -32.63 -5.68
CA GLY A 89 -4.17 -32.31 -4.29
C GLY A 89 -3.54 -31.01 -3.82
N GLY A 90 -2.63 -30.40 -4.60
CA GLY A 90 -2.10 -29.04 -4.36
C GLY A 90 -1.48 -28.81 -2.97
N VAL A 91 -1.15 -29.89 -2.26
CA VAL A 91 -0.50 -29.87 -0.96
C VAL A 91 0.99 -30.10 -1.19
N ALA A 92 1.80 -29.11 -0.81
CA ALA A 92 3.24 -29.12 -1.00
C ALA A 92 3.96 -29.71 0.22
N THR A 93 4.97 -30.53 -0.03
CA THR A 93 5.92 -31.01 0.98
C THR A 93 7.34 -30.74 0.49
N THR A 94 8.30 -30.62 1.40
CA THR A 94 9.72 -30.47 1.01
C THR A 94 10.14 -31.66 0.15
N GLY A 95 10.57 -31.39 -1.09
CA GLY A 95 10.94 -32.38 -2.09
C GLY A 95 9.84 -32.74 -3.11
N SER A 96 8.61 -32.26 -2.96
CA SER A 96 7.54 -32.44 -3.96
C SER A 96 6.37 -31.46 -3.77
N PRO A 97 5.96 -30.68 -4.79
CA PRO A 97 6.57 -30.54 -6.13
C PRO A 97 7.78 -29.59 -6.17
N MET A 98 8.11 -28.99 -5.03
CA MET A 98 9.19 -28.01 -4.84
C MET A 98 10.27 -28.57 -3.93
N ALA A 99 11.49 -28.08 -4.09
CA ALA A 99 12.62 -28.52 -3.27
C ALA A 99 12.42 -28.12 -1.80
N ASN A 100 11.93 -26.91 -1.57
CA ASN A 100 11.64 -26.38 -0.25
C ASN A 100 10.33 -25.56 -0.28
N VAL A 101 9.50 -25.68 0.76
CA VAL A 101 8.14 -25.10 0.79
C VAL A 101 8.14 -23.64 1.26
N ASP A 102 9.17 -23.24 1.98
CA ASP A 102 9.36 -21.87 2.50
C ASP A 102 10.50 -21.16 1.76
N ASP A 103 10.77 -21.52 0.50
CA ASP A 103 11.74 -20.79 -0.33
C ASP A 103 11.05 -19.61 -1.04
N PRO A 104 11.25 -18.36 -0.58
CA PRO A 104 10.61 -17.19 -1.18
C PRO A 104 11.19 -16.81 -2.56
N GLY A 105 12.21 -17.52 -3.03
CA GLY A 105 12.93 -17.27 -4.28
C GLY A 105 12.63 -18.29 -5.39
N ASP A 106 11.73 -19.24 -5.16
CA ASP A 106 11.39 -20.25 -6.16
C ASP A 106 10.38 -19.75 -7.22
N ARG A 107 9.47 -20.61 -7.69
CA ARG A 107 8.44 -20.25 -8.69
C ARG A 107 7.04 -20.69 -8.27
N PHE A 108 6.92 -21.20 -7.05
CA PHE A 108 5.72 -21.78 -6.50
C PHE A 108 5.08 -20.76 -5.58
N ASN A 109 3.76 -20.82 -5.45
CA ASN A 109 3.01 -19.92 -4.60
C ASN A 109 2.42 -20.75 -3.47
N VAL A 110 2.93 -20.62 -2.26
CA VAL A 110 2.47 -21.40 -1.11
C VAL A 110 1.61 -20.52 -0.19
N VAL A 111 0.34 -20.89 -0.07
CA VAL A 111 -0.70 -20.10 0.61
C VAL A 111 -1.57 -21.00 1.49
N PRO A 112 -1.33 -21.07 2.82
CA PRO A 112 -0.23 -20.45 3.56
C PRO A 112 1.02 -21.32 3.70
N VAL A 113 2.14 -20.66 4.02
CA VAL A 113 3.31 -21.19 4.73
C VAL A 113 3.15 -20.94 6.24
N TRP A 114 3.41 -21.94 7.09
CA TRP A 114 3.23 -21.80 8.55
C TRP A 114 4.53 -21.57 9.30
N VAL A 115 4.66 -20.40 9.93
CA VAL A 115 5.77 -20.10 10.84
C VAL A 115 5.39 -20.55 12.25
N THR A 116 6.02 -21.62 12.74
CA THR A 116 5.66 -22.29 14.01
C THR A 116 6.72 -22.14 15.10
N SER A 117 7.86 -21.52 14.79
CA SER A 117 8.97 -21.30 15.72
C SER A 117 9.50 -19.88 15.59
N ALA A 118 9.84 -19.25 16.71
CA ALA A 118 10.49 -17.93 16.71
C ALA A 118 11.92 -17.96 16.14
N ASN A 119 12.51 -19.16 16.00
CA ASN A 119 13.82 -19.36 15.37
C ASN A 119 13.74 -19.49 13.84
N ASP A 120 12.53 -19.56 13.28
CA ASP A 120 12.33 -19.51 11.84
C ASP A 120 12.80 -18.13 11.32
N PRO A 121 13.67 -18.05 10.29
CA PRO A 121 14.12 -16.77 9.76
C PRO A 121 12.95 -15.86 9.34
N HIS A 122 11.86 -16.45 8.85
CA HIS A 122 10.65 -15.74 8.45
C HIS A 122 9.85 -15.19 9.61
N TYR A 123 10.06 -15.69 10.83
CA TYR A 123 9.52 -15.04 12.01
C TYR A 123 10.02 -13.60 12.09
N ALA A 124 11.33 -13.40 12.03
CA ALA A 124 11.95 -12.08 12.11
C ALA A 124 11.77 -11.28 10.81
N ASP A 125 12.14 -11.85 9.66
CA ASP A 125 12.15 -11.10 8.40
C ASP A 125 10.74 -10.89 7.84
N THR A 126 9.83 -11.85 8.00
CA THR A 126 8.50 -11.82 7.36
C THR A 126 7.43 -11.25 8.24
N LEU A 127 7.38 -11.76 9.46
CA LEU A 127 6.31 -11.44 10.40
C LEU A 127 6.72 -10.32 11.36
N ASN A 128 7.79 -9.59 11.03
CA ASN A 128 8.37 -8.52 11.84
C ASN A 128 8.64 -8.99 13.29
N GLY A 129 9.14 -10.22 13.42
CA GLY A 129 9.37 -10.97 14.66
C GLY A 129 8.15 -11.09 15.57
N GLY A 130 7.01 -11.33 14.92
CA GLY A 130 5.77 -11.74 15.58
C GLY A 130 4.72 -10.65 15.69
N ASP A 131 5.06 -9.41 15.30
CA ASP A 131 4.14 -8.27 15.28
C ASP A 131 2.96 -8.45 14.32
N ARG A 132 3.18 -9.22 13.25
CA ARG A 132 2.17 -9.46 12.22
C ARG A 132 1.54 -10.84 12.37
N PRO A 133 0.22 -10.96 12.24
CA PRO A 133 -0.42 -12.26 12.14
C PRO A 133 -0.08 -12.94 10.80
N ALA A 134 0.12 -12.17 9.74
CA ALA A 134 0.44 -12.68 8.41
C ALA A 134 1.21 -11.65 7.57
N ALA A 135 1.79 -12.12 6.47
CA ALA A 135 2.32 -11.26 5.42
C ALA A 135 2.43 -12.00 4.08
N ALA A 136 2.07 -11.31 3.01
CA ALA A 136 2.36 -11.71 1.64
C ALA A 136 3.81 -11.37 1.25
N ARG A 137 4.46 -12.31 0.56
CA ARG A 137 5.83 -12.24 0.06
C ARG A 137 5.82 -12.37 -1.45
N ALA A 138 5.55 -11.25 -2.14
CA ALA A 138 5.55 -11.22 -3.60
C ALA A 138 6.98 -11.11 -4.15
N LEU A 139 7.43 -12.11 -4.90
CA LEU A 139 8.62 -12.03 -5.74
C LEU A 139 8.25 -11.30 -7.03
N THR A 140 8.70 -10.04 -7.14
CA THR A 140 8.32 -9.16 -8.23
C THR A 140 9.52 -8.70 -9.06
N PHE A 141 9.33 -8.71 -10.38
CA PHE A 141 10.27 -8.09 -11.33
C PHE A 141 9.49 -7.34 -12.39
N SER A 142 9.86 -6.08 -12.66
CA SER A 142 9.22 -5.25 -13.70
C SER A 142 7.71 -5.07 -13.50
N GLY A 143 7.26 -5.06 -12.24
CA GLY A 143 5.83 -5.02 -11.88
C GLY A 143 5.07 -6.33 -12.11
N TYR A 144 5.75 -7.44 -12.41
CA TYR A 144 5.14 -8.77 -12.49
C TYR A 144 5.35 -9.54 -11.21
N VAL A 145 4.32 -10.25 -10.76
CA VAL A 145 4.42 -11.23 -9.68
C VAL A 145 4.80 -12.58 -10.28
N TYR A 146 6.00 -13.06 -9.96
CA TYR A 146 6.50 -14.38 -10.35
C TYR A 146 6.11 -15.43 -9.33
N GLN A 147 6.17 -15.05 -8.07
CA GLN A 147 5.73 -15.84 -6.92
C GLN A 147 5.07 -14.91 -5.91
N CYS A 148 4.14 -15.44 -5.12
CA CYS A 148 3.63 -14.81 -3.92
C CYS A 148 3.26 -15.86 -2.88
N ASP A 149 4.12 -16.03 -1.89
CA ASP A 149 3.83 -16.84 -0.71
C ASP A 149 3.10 -16.01 0.35
N VAL A 150 2.31 -16.68 1.18
CA VAL A 150 1.64 -16.05 2.31
C VAL A 150 2.05 -16.75 3.59
N TYR A 151 2.74 -16.04 4.47
CA TYR A 151 3.23 -16.59 5.73
C TYR A 151 2.24 -16.28 6.84
N LEU A 152 1.88 -17.28 7.65
CA LEU A 152 1.04 -17.13 8.84
C LEU A 152 1.85 -17.37 10.11
N ASN A 153 1.67 -16.48 11.07
CA ASN A 153 2.29 -16.53 12.38
C ASN A 153 1.53 -17.50 13.32
N ALA A 154 1.99 -18.74 13.41
CA ALA A 154 1.48 -19.71 14.39
C ALA A 154 2.25 -19.71 15.71
N VAL A 155 3.21 -18.80 15.90
CA VAL A 155 3.96 -18.62 17.15
C VAL A 155 3.15 -17.76 18.12
N ASN A 156 2.64 -16.61 17.68
CA ASN A 156 1.94 -15.66 18.56
C ASN A 156 0.41 -15.69 18.42
N TYR A 157 -0.11 -16.20 17.30
CA TYR A 157 -1.54 -16.17 17.00
C TYR A 157 -2.15 -17.57 16.95
N SER A 158 -3.39 -17.66 17.43
CA SER A 158 -4.21 -18.86 17.30
C SER A 158 -5.16 -18.74 16.11
N TRP A 159 -5.33 -19.82 15.36
CA TRP A 159 -6.03 -19.81 14.08
C TRP A 159 -7.29 -20.69 14.09
N SER A 160 -8.25 -20.35 13.23
CA SER A 160 -9.49 -21.10 13.07
C SER A 160 -10.01 -21.06 11.63
N THR A 161 -10.57 -22.18 11.19
CA THR A 161 -11.38 -22.28 9.97
C THR A 161 -12.90 -22.19 10.23
N LEU A 162 -13.32 -22.26 11.49
CA LEU A 162 -14.74 -22.28 11.89
C LEU A 162 -15.48 -20.98 11.55
N THR A 163 -16.78 -21.10 11.33
CA THR A 163 -17.72 -19.98 11.13
C THR A 163 -18.89 -20.11 12.11
N PRO A 164 -19.15 -19.12 12.99
CA PRO A 164 -18.36 -17.91 13.20
C PRO A 164 -16.96 -18.23 13.77
N THR A 165 -16.01 -17.33 13.56
CA THR A 165 -14.66 -17.45 14.11
C THR A 165 -14.72 -17.35 15.64
N PRO A 166 -14.12 -18.30 16.39
CA PRO A 166 -14.10 -18.25 17.84
C PRO A 166 -13.38 -17.01 18.36
N ALA A 167 -13.82 -16.48 19.49
CA ALA A 167 -13.15 -15.38 20.18
C ALA A 167 -11.67 -15.72 20.47
N GLY A 168 -10.79 -14.75 20.30
CA GLY A 168 -9.34 -14.92 20.50
C GLY A 168 -8.62 -15.72 19.41
N ARG A 169 -9.29 -16.04 18.29
CA ARG A 169 -8.67 -16.70 17.13
C ARG A 169 -8.79 -15.86 15.87
N MET A 170 -7.78 -15.95 15.03
CA MET A 170 -7.77 -15.35 13.69
C MET A 170 -8.48 -16.27 12.70
N ASP A 171 -9.29 -15.68 11.82
CA ASP A 171 -9.98 -16.41 10.76
C ASP A 171 -9.04 -16.65 9.57
N ILE A 172 -8.71 -17.91 9.29
CA ILE A 172 -7.74 -18.25 8.24
C ILE A 172 -8.18 -17.70 6.88
N GLN A 173 -9.43 -17.95 6.47
CA GLN A 173 -9.90 -17.49 5.15
C GLN A 173 -9.84 -15.95 5.04
N SER A 174 -10.25 -15.23 6.07
CA SER A 174 -10.26 -13.76 6.06
C SER A 174 -8.85 -13.19 5.89
N VAL A 175 -7.90 -13.69 6.70
CA VAL A 175 -6.51 -13.25 6.61
C VAL A 175 -5.91 -13.61 5.26
N LEU A 176 -6.09 -14.84 4.77
CA LEU A 176 -5.60 -15.22 3.44
C LEU A 176 -6.22 -14.35 2.33
N THR A 177 -7.50 -13.99 2.45
CA THR A 177 -8.13 -13.11 1.45
C THR A 177 -7.47 -11.75 1.43
N HIS A 178 -7.11 -11.19 2.59
CA HIS A 178 -6.35 -9.95 2.71
C HIS A 178 -4.95 -10.07 2.05
N GLU A 179 -4.16 -11.07 2.45
CA GLU A 179 -2.79 -11.24 1.94
C GLU A 179 -2.75 -11.53 0.43
N ILE A 180 -3.72 -12.28 -0.11
CA ILE A 180 -3.85 -12.48 -1.56
C ILE A 180 -4.13 -11.15 -2.28
N GLY A 181 -4.81 -10.19 -1.63
CA GLY A 181 -4.97 -8.85 -2.19
C GLY A 181 -3.63 -8.13 -2.38
N HIS A 182 -2.69 -8.26 -1.42
CA HIS A 182 -1.32 -7.77 -1.59
C HIS A 182 -0.60 -8.48 -2.74
N CYS A 183 -0.75 -9.80 -2.89
CA CYS A 183 -0.23 -10.51 -4.07
C CYS A 183 -0.80 -9.92 -5.37
N LEU A 184 -2.06 -9.48 -5.38
CA LEU A 184 -2.71 -8.84 -6.53
C LEU A 184 -2.32 -7.37 -6.72
N GLY A 185 -1.47 -6.81 -5.85
CA GLY A 185 -0.96 -5.44 -5.95
C GLY A 185 -1.77 -4.41 -5.18
N LEU A 186 -2.77 -4.82 -4.38
CA LEU A 186 -3.56 -3.94 -3.53
C LEU A 186 -2.83 -3.73 -2.20
N GLY A 187 -2.51 -2.51 -1.84
CA GLY A 187 -2.00 -2.17 -0.52
C GLY A 187 -3.11 -2.13 0.53
N ASP A 188 -2.70 -1.92 1.78
CA ASP A 188 -3.64 -1.69 2.87
C ASP A 188 -4.54 -0.48 2.61
N SER A 189 -5.72 -0.52 3.23
CA SER A 189 -6.57 0.64 3.44
C SER A 189 -6.65 0.99 4.92
N PHE A 190 -6.60 2.29 5.20
CA PHE A 190 -6.70 2.85 6.55
C PHE A 190 -8.05 3.51 6.81
N GLU A 191 -8.88 3.65 5.78
CA GLU A 191 -10.12 4.43 5.84
C GLU A 191 -11.37 3.59 5.54
N ALA A 192 -11.20 2.43 4.90
CA ALA A 192 -12.32 1.57 4.49
C ALA A 192 -12.60 0.48 5.54
N ILE A 193 -13.10 0.89 6.71
CA ILE A 193 -13.44 -0.02 7.81
C ILE A 193 -14.40 -1.12 7.29
N GLY A 194 -14.00 -2.38 7.47
CA GLY A 194 -14.76 -3.54 7.03
C GLY A 194 -14.45 -4.05 5.61
N ALA A 195 -13.63 -3.35 4.83
CA ALA A 195 -13.04 -3.87 3.61
C ALA A 195 -12.03 -4.99 3.92
N VAL A 196 -11.89 -5.98 3.04
CA VAL A 196 -10.95 -7.09 3.22
C VAL A 196 -9.54 -6.55 3.43
N MET A 197 -9.15 -5.60 2.61
CA MET A 197 -7.86 -4.92 2.65
C MET A 197 -7.76 -3.82 3.73
N PHE A 198 -8.68 -3.75 4.69
CA PHE A 198 -8.49 -2.89 5.87
C PHE A 198 -7.38 -3.49 6.74
N PHE A 199 -6.39 -2.67 7.11
CA PHE A 199 -5.13 -3.11 7.74
C PHE A 199 -5.31 -3.91 9.04
N ASP A 200 -6.44 -3.71 9.75
CA ASP A 200 -6.75 -4.41 10.99
C ASP A 200 -7.87 -5.44 10.82
N LEU A 201 -7.68 -6.60 11.45
CA LEU A 201 -8.69 -7.65 11.60
C LEU A 201 -8.67 -8.13 13.06
N PRO A 202 -9.66 -7.71 13.88
CA PRO A 202 -9.74 -8.17 15.26
C PRO A 202 -9.93 -9.68 15.37
N SER A 203 -9.34 -10.30 16.39
CA SER A 203 -9.56 -11.73 16.68
C SER A 203 -11.05 -12.03 16.95
N GLY A 204 -11.53 -13.16 16.42
CA GLY A 204 -12.94 -13.56 16.49
C GLY A 204 -13.82 -12.93 15.39
N VAL A 205 -13.25 -12.09 14.52
CA VAL A 205 -13.97 -11.51 13.37
C VAL A 205 -13.64 -12.28 12.10
N SER A 206 -14.67 -12.56 11.29
CA SER A 206 -14.52 -13.07 9.93
C SER A 206 -14.86 -11.98 8.91
N ARG A 207 -13.99 -11.81 7.92
CA ARG A 207 -14.11 -10.91 6.77
C ARG A 207 -13.80 -11.66 5.46
N ARG A 208 -14.69 -12.59 5.10
CA ARG A 208 -14.52 -13.55 3.99
C ARG A 208 -15.14 -13.09 2.66
N GLN A 209 -15.69 -11.89 2.60
CA GLN A 209 -16.36 -11.33 1.42
C GLN A 209 -15.75 -9.98 1.09
N LEU A 210 -15.50 -9.73 -0.19
CA LEU A 210 -15.04 -8.42 -0.67
C LEU A 210 -16.12 -7.35 -0.41
N ALA A 211 -15.71 -6.19 0.09
CA ALA A 211 -16.52 -5.00 0.07
C ALA A 211 -16.56 -4.39 -1.34
N ASP A 212 -17.47 -3.44 -1.59
CA ASP A 212 -17.49 -2.70 -2.87
C ASP A 212 -16.19 -1.93 -3.12
N TYR A 213 -15.54 -1.51 -2.04
CA TYR A 213 -14.25 -0.85 -2.07
C TYR A 213 -13.16 -1.79 -2.63
N ASP A 214 -13.04 -3.02 -2.12
CA ASP A 214 -12.10 -4.04 -2.63
C ASP A 214 -12.40 -4.40 -4.10
N ARG A 215 -13.69 -4.62 -4.43
CA ARG A 215 -14.13 -4.95 -5.79
C ARG A 215 -13.76 -3.87 -6.80
N THR A 216 -14.03 -2.60 -6.47
CA THR A 216 -13.80 -1.46 -7.36
C THR A 216 -12.32 -1.33 -7.70
N ALA A 217 -11.45 -1.49 -6.72
CA ALA A 217 -10.02 -1.45 -6.93
C ALA A 217 -9.51 -2.61 -7.78
N LEU A 218 -10.00 -3.82 -7.52
CA LEU A 218 -9.66 -4.99 -8.32
C LEU A 218 -10.10 -4.82 -9.78
N CYS A 219 -11.32 -4.34 -10.03
CA CYS A 219 -11.82 -4.06 -11.39
C CYS A 219 -10.90 -3.11 -12.15
N ARG A 220 -10.34 -2.13 -11.47
CA ARG A 220 -9.47 -1.12 -12.06
C ARG A 220 -8.07 -1.65 -12.34
N PHE A 221 -7.52 -2.46 -11.44
CA PHE A 221 -6.19 -3.05 -11.61
C PHE A 221 -6.20 -4.17 -12.66
N TYR A 222 -7.32 -4.89 -12.76
CA TYR A 222 -7.50 -6.01 -13.67
C TYR A 222 -8.77 -5.87 -14.51
N PRO A 223 -8.91 -4.83 -15.35
CA PRO A 223 -10.12 -4.61 -16.12
C PRO A 223 -10.33 -5.75 -17.12
N LYS A 224 -11.43 -6.48 -17.00
CA LYS A 224 -11.73 -7.65 -17.85
C LYS A 224 -11.90 -7.30 -19.33
N THR A 225 -12.29 -6.07 -19.62
CA THR A 225 -12.39 -5.53 -20.98
C THR A 225 -11.89 -4.09 -20.98
N GLY A 226 -11.54 -3.58 -22.15
CA GLY A 226 -11.39 -2.14 -22.32
C GLY A 226 -9.98 -1.56 -22.15
N ALA A 227 -8.99 -2.36 -21.71
CA ALA A 227 -7.65 -1.86 -21.44
C ALA A 227 -6.55 -2.75 -22.01
N VAL A 228 -5.33 -2.19 -22.07
CA VAL A 228 -4.13 -3.00 -22.31
C VAL A 228 -4.03 -4.06 -21.22
N GLY A 229 -3.84 -5.31 -21.63
CA GLY A 229 -3.78 -6.45 -20.72
C GLY A 229 -5.09 -7.18 -20.47
N SER A 230 -6.24 -6.60 -20.81
CA SER A 230 -7.52 -7.31 -20.72
C SER A 230 -7.46 -8.60 -21.56
N PRO A 231 -7.94 -9.75 -21.06
CA PRO A 231 -7.97 -10.98 -21.83
C PRO A 231 -8.89 -10.83 -23.05
N CYS A 232 -8.50 -11.40 -24.18
CA CYS A 232 -9.25 -11.29 -25.44
C CYS A 232 -9.58 -12.64 -26.08
N GLU A 233 -9.63 -13.71 -25.30
CA GLU A 233 -9.94 -15.07 -25.78
C GLU A 233 -11.29 -15.17 -26.53
N SER A 234 -12.27 -14.31 -26.23
CA SER A 234 -13.58 -14.23 -26.89
C SER A 234 -13.67 -13.21 -28.04
N GLY A 235 -12.57 -12.54 -28.40
CA GLY A 235 -12.40 -11.97 -29.75
C GLY A 235 -12.69 -10.48 -29.98
N THR A 236 -12.97 -9.64 -28.98
CA THR A 236 -13.01 -8.19 -29.20
C THR A 236 -12.36 -7.39 -28.09
N CYS A 237 -11.25 -6.76 -28.43
CA CYS A 237 -10.74 -5.61 -27.69
C CYS A 237 -11.57 -4.36 -28.04
N THR A 238 -11.65 -3.40 -27.13
CA THR A 238 -12.33 -2.12 -27.40
C THR A 238 -11.58 -1.30 -28.47
N THR A 239 -12.24 -0.28 -29.00
CA THR A 239 -11.71 0.59 -30.06
C THR A 239 -10.29 1.07 -29.75
N GLY A 240 -9.35 0.79 -30.66
CA GLY A 240 -7.95 1.19 -30.56
C GLY A 240 -7.01 0.13 -29.97
N LEU A 241 -7.55 -1.02 -29.55
CA LEU A 241 -6.77 -2.16 -29.05
C LEU A 241 -6.89 -3.35 -30.02
N THR A 242 -5.82 -4.14 -30.11
CA THR A 242 -5.74 -5.36 -30.91
C THR A 242 -5.53 -6.56 -30.00
N CYS A 243 -6.24 -7.66 -30.24
CA CYS A 243 -6.00 -8.90 -29.53
C CYS A 243 -4.71 -9.53 -30.05
N VAL A 244 -3.72 -9.67 -29.17
CA VAL A 244 -2.38 -10.18 -29.51
C VAL A 244 -2.08 -11.43 -28.69
N THR A 245 -1.28 -12.31 -29.26
CA THR A 245 -0.70 -13.45 -28.53
C THR A 245 0.71 -13.07 -28.10
N ALA A 246 0.98 -13.16 -26.80
CA ALA A 246 2.30 -12.89 -26.23
C ALA A 246 2.62 -13.95 -25.17
N PRO A 247 3.87 -14.41 -25.04
CA PRO A 247 4.21 -15.38 -24.00
C PRO A 247 4.13 -14.73 -22.61
N SER A 248 3.69 -15.54 -21.65
CA SER A 248 3.66 -15.22 -20.22
C SER A 248 5.08 -15.04 -19.69
N THR A 249 5.28 -14.00 -18.88
CA THR A 249 6.53 -13.74 -18.15
C THR A 249 6.85 -14.82 -17.12
N VAL A 250 5.83 -15.55 -16.65
CA VAL A 250 5.98 -16.50 -15.54
C VAL A 250 6.11 -17.92 -16.08
N SER A 251 5.19 -18.35 -16.94
CA SER A 251 5.12 -19.74 -17.42
C SER A 251 5.70 -19.95 -18.82
N GLY A 252 5.89 -18.87 -19.60
CA GLY A 252 6.21 -18.94 -21.03
C GLY A 252 5.04 -19.36 -21.94
N LYS A 253 3.85 -19.67 -21.40
CA LYS A 253 2.67 -20.01 -22.21
C LYS A 253 2.11 -18.81 -22.96
N ASP A 254 1.41 -19.06 -24.05
CA ASP A 254 0.74 -18.02 -24.81
C ASP A 254 -0.44 -17.40 -24.03
N LEU A 255 -0.35 -16.08 -23.82
CA LEU A 255 -1.41 -15.22 -23.30
C LEU A 255 -2.08 -14.50 -24.46
N LYS A 256 -3.42 -14.46 -24.46
CA LYS A 256 -4.20 -13.62 -25.38
C LYS A 256 -4.71 -12.37 -24.66
N VAL A 257 -4.06 -11.25 -24.93
CA VAL A 257 -4.34 -9.97 -24.27
C VAL A 257 -4.61 -8.86 -25.27
N CYS A 258 -5.36 -7.86 -24.86
CA CYS A 258 -5.52 -6.63 -25.62
C CYS A 258 -4.26 -5.77 -25.53
N ALA A 259 -3.74 -5.32 -26.66
CA ALA A 259 -2.56 -4.46 -26.74
C ALA A 259 -2.83 -3.24 -27.63
N LYS A 260 -2.11 -2.16 -27.38
CA LYS A 260 -2.03 -1.00 -28.27
C LYS A 260 -0.63 -0.92 -28.88
N GLY A 261 -0.54 -0.26 -30.02
CA GLY A 261 0.74 0.11 -30.62
C GLY A 261 1.47 1.12 -29.74
N CYS A 262 2.80 1.11 -29.80
CA CYS A 262 3.63 2.07 -29.09
C CYS A 262 4.85 2.47 -29.94
N PHE A 263 5.51 3.57 -29.58
CA PHE A 263 6.70 4.09 -30.27
C PHE A 263 7.99 3.86 -29.47
N GLY A 264 7.88 3.70 -28.15
CA GLY A 264 9.02 3.47 -27.24
C GLY A 264 9.87 4.73 -27.01
N ASN A 265 9.30 5.90 -27.25
CA ASN A 265 9.98 7.20 -27.11
C ASN A 265 9.55 7.98 -25.86
N THR A 266 8.54 7.49 -25.14
CA THR A 266 7.93 8.17 -23.99
C THR A 266 7.83 7.19 -22.81
N SER A 267 8.34 7.58 -21.64
CA SER A 267 8.15 6.80 -20.42
C SER A 267 6.66 6.76 -20.04
N GLY A 268 6.18 5.60 -19.59
CA GLY A 268 4.75 5.38 -19.27
C GLY A 268 3.81 5.28 -20.47
N GLU A 269 4.34 5.19 -21.71
CA GLU A 269 3.51 4.98 -22.91
C GLU A 269 2.63 3.72 -22.79
N CYS A 270 3.17 2.67 -22.16
CA CYS A 270 2.44 1.46 -21.81
C CYS A 270 2.11 1.47 -20.30
N PRO A 271 0.88 1.10 -19.92
CA PRO A 271 0.53 1.02 -18.51
C PRO A 271 1.30 -0.11 -17.84
N ALA A 272 1.83 0.14 -16.65
CA ALA A 272 2.49 -0.90 -15.87
C ALA A 272 1.53 -2.10 -15.64
N PRO A 273 2.03 -3.34 -15.67
CA PRO A 273 3.43 -3.72 -15.87
C PRO A 273 3.85 -3.86 -17.35
N TYR A 274 2.98 -3.57 -18.32
CA TYR A 274 3.25 -3.73 -19.76
C TYR A 274 4.34 -2.78 -20.26
N VAL A 275 5.19 -3.28 -21.15
CA VAL A 275 6.31 -2.54 -21.73
C VAL A 275 6.19 -2.45 -23.24
N CYS A 276 6.75 -1.39 -23.82
CA CYS A 276 6.74 -1.19 -25.27
C CYS A 276 7.77 -2.10 -25.94
N ARG A 277 7.30 -3.15 -26.64
CA ARG A 277 8.15 -4.19 -27.23
C ARG A 277 7.96 -4.30 -28.73
N ASP A 278 9.00 -4.70 -29.44
CA ASP A 278 8.92 -4.98 -30.87
C ASP A 278 7.83 -6.02 -31.15
N SER A 279 6.91 -5.64 -32.03
CA SER A 279 5.77 -6.46 -32.42
C SER A 279 5.11 -5.87 -33.66
N ALA A 280 4.86 -6.72 -34.66
CA ALA A 280 4.05 -6.39 -35.83
C ALA A 280 2.57 -6.75 -35.63
N ALA A 281 2.18 -7.18 -34.42
CA ALA A 281 0.83 -7.66 -34.15
C ALA A 281 -0.23 -6.55 -34.14
N VAL A 282 0.18 -5.28 -33.94
CA VAL A 282 -0.70 -4.13 -34.02
C VAL A 282 -0.45 -3.39 -35.34
N ASN A 283 -1.46 -3.35 -36.20
CA ASN A 283 -1.33 -2.74 -37.53
C ASN A 283 -0.93 -1.26 -37.45
N GLY A 284 0.04 -0.84 -38.26
CA GLY A 284 0.57 0.53 -38.29
C GLY A 284 1.69 0.82 -37.29
N TYR A 285 2.09 -0.15 -36.47
CA TYR A 285 3.16 -0.01 -35.49
C TYR A 285 4.21 -1.11 -35.64
N THR A 286 5.45 -0.81 -35.26
CA THR A 286 6.55 -1.78 -35.14
C THR A 286 6.75 -2.28 -33.72
N LYS A 287 6.06 -1.67 -32.75
CA LYS A 287 6.07 -2.04 -31.34
C LYS A 287 4.64 -2.04 -30.77
N ALA A 288 4.42 -2.81 -29.72
CA ALA A 288 3.16 -2.86 -28.99
C ALA A 288 3.40 -2.95 -27.47
N CYS A 289 2.42 -2.50 -26.70
CA CYS A 289 2.39 -2.69 -25.25
C CYS A 289 2.06 -4.14 -24.94
N LEU A 290 3.09 -4.90 -24.56
CA LEU A 290 3.01 -6.33 -24.29
C LEU A 290 3.54 -6.63 -22.89
N PRO A 291 3.20 -7.79 -22.31
CA PRO A 291 3.92 -8.27 -21.14
C PRO A 291 5.43 -8.18 -21.38
N ALA A 292 6.25 -7.91 -20.36
CA ALA A 292 7.69 -8.10 -20.49
C ALA A 292 8.00 -9.52 -20.96
N LEU A 293 9.20 -9.78 -21.47
CA LEU A 293 9.67 -11.16 -21.52
C LEU A 293 10.57 -11.43 -20.31
N PRO A 294 10.67 -12.70 -19.86
CA PRO A 294 11.65 -13.07 -18.84
C PRO A 294 13.09 -12.70 -19.22
N ASP A 295 13.38 -12.63 -20.53
CA ASP A 295 14.67 -12.27 -21.13
C ASP A 295 14.68 -10.87 -21.77
N GLY A 296 13.60 -10.09 -21.59
CA GLY A 296 13.41 -8.78 -22.21
C GLY A 296 13.55 -7.60 -21.26
N VAL A 297 13.56 -7.83 -19.94
CA VAL A 297 13.69 -6.78 -18.93
C VAL A 297 14.56 -7.28 -17.79
N THR A 298 15.36 -6.41 -17.19
CA THR A 298 16.21 -6.83 -16.07
C THR A 298 15.36 -7.08 -14.83
N PRO A 299 15.52 -8.25 -14.22
CA PRO A 299 14.88 -8.55 -12.95
C PRO A 299 15.69 -7.89 -11.84
N VAL A 300 15.49 -6.57 -11.70
CA VAL A 300 16.24 -5.75 -10.74
C VAL A 300 16.09 -6.32 -9.33
N GLY A 301 17.21 -6.56 -8.66
CA GLY A 301 17.29 -7.15 -7.34
C GLY A 301 17.29 -8.67 -7.26
N ARG A 302 17.17 -9.38 -8.41
CA ARG A 302 17.36 -10.84 -8.43
C ARG A 302 18.81 -11.20 -8.13
N GLU A 303 19.00 -12.32 -7.44
CA GLU A 303 20.33 -12.94 -7.30
C GLU A 303 20.93 -13.29 -8.67
N CYS A 304 22.26 -13.26 -8.75
CA CYS A 304 22.97 -13.58 -9.97
C CYS A 304 24.43 -13.92 -9.71
N THR A 305 25.02 -14.69 -10.63
CA THR A 305 26.47 -14.87 -10.72
C THR A 305 26.97 -14.20 -12.00
N PRO A 306 28.10 -13.46 -11.99
CA PRO A 306 28.62 -12.79 -13.18
C PRO A 306 28.76 -13.74 -14.38
N GLY A 307 28.18 -13.36 -15.51
CA GLY A 307 28.14 -14.17 -16.71
C GLY A 307 27.30 -13.52 -17.82
N PRO A 308 27.41 -13.99 -19.06
CA PRO A 308 26.61 -13.47 -20.15
C PRO A 308 25.12 -13.76 -19.91
N ARG A 309 24.29 -12.71 -19.96
CA ARG A 309 22.83 -12.77 -19.72
C ARG A 309 22.42 -13.33 -18.35
N SER A 310 23.27 -13.23 -17.32
CA SER A 310 22.89 -13.61 -15.94
C SER A 310 21.64 -12.89 -15.43
N CYS A 311 21.37 -11.70 -15.97
CA CYS A 311 20.19 -10.90 -15.68
C CYS A 311 19.15 -10.90 -16.81
N GLY A 312 19.11 -11.99 -17.58
CA GLY A 312 18.06 -12.28 -18.57
C GLY A 312 18.23 -11.57 -19.91
N ASN A 313 18.72 -10.33 -19.93
CA ASN A 313 18.81 -9.52 -21.15
C ASN A 313 20.19 -8.87 -21.33
N THR A 314 20.35 -8.06 -22.39
CA THR A 314 21.63 -7.40 -22.76
C THR A 314 21.92 -6.12 -21.98
N ASN A 315 20.91 -5.46 -21.42
CA ASN A 315 21.07 -4.28 -20.57
C ASN A 315 21.34 -4.67 -19.11
N GLY A 316 20.90 -5.87 -18.72
CA GLY A 316 21.08 -6.43 -17.39
C GLY A 316 22.55 -6.74 -17.08
N VAL A 317 23.03 -6.12 -16.02
CA VAL A 317 24.34 -6.33 -15.42
C VAL A 317 24.16 -7.06 -14.10
N CYS A 318 24.99 -8.07 -13.87
CA CYS A 318 25.08 -8.73 -12.57
C CYS A 318 26.18 -8.08 -11.75
N ILE A 319 25.82 -7.45 -10.64
CA ILE A 319 26.79 -7.09 -9.60
C ILE A 319 27.19 -8.39 -8.90
N ALA A 320 28.50 -8.66 -8.83
CA ALA A 320 29.02 -9.90 -8.28
C ALA A 320 28.69 -10.06 -6.79
N PRO A 321 28.49 -11.29 -6.31
CA PRO A 321 28.38 -11.54 -4.88
C PRO A 321 29.66 -11.13 -4.15
N VAL A 322 29.50 -10.51 -2.98
CA VAL A 322 30.58 -10.19 -2.05
C VAL A 322 30.28 -10.87 -0.72
N ASP A 323 31.16 -11.78 -0.29
CA ASP A 323 30.99 -12.52 0.95
C ASP A 323 31.19 -11.61 2.18
N PRO A 324 30.40 -11.79 3.26
CA PRO A 324 30.55 -11.01 4.47
C PRO A 324 31.73 -11.44 5.37
N PRO A 325 32.38 -10.51 6.10
CA PRO A 325 32.25 -9.05 6.02
C PRO A 325 33.05 -8.49 4.83
N SER A 326 32.53 -7.48 4.12
CA SER A 326 33.30 -6.82 3.05
C SER A 326 34.47 -5.99 3.61
N GLY A 327 34.30 -5.44 4.81
CA GLY A 327 35.37 -4.89 5.65
C GLY A 327 36.06 -3.64 5.10
N ASN A 328 35.55 -3.06 4.01
CA ASN A 328 36.11 -1.88 3.34
C ASN A 328 35.28 -0.60 3.56
N GLY A 329 34.17 -0.65 4.31
CA GLY A 329 33.34 0.51 4.59
C GLY A 329 32.66 1.10 3.35
N GLU A 330 32.48 0.30 2.30
CA GLU A 330 31.73 0.67 1.10
C GLU A 330 30.42 -0.12 1.03
N PHE A 331 29.44 0.41 0.27
CA PHE A 331 28.14 -0.23 -0.01
C PHE A 331 28.29 -1.43 -0.98
N ASP A 332 29.25 -2.31 -0.73
CA ASP A 332 29.68 -3.33 -1.69
C ASP A 332 29.21 -4.75 -1.34
N ARG A 333 28.47 -4.92 -0.24
CA ARG A 333 27.95 -6.23 0.19
C ARG A 333 26.72 -6.67 -0.61
N TRP A 334 26.92 -7.15 -1.82
CA TRP A 334 25.83 -7.68 -2.64
C TRP A 334 25.60 -9.17 -2.38
N ASP A 335 24.88 -9.53 -1.30
CA ASP A 335 24.62 -10.93 -0.92
C ASP A 335 24.05 -11.73 -2.11
N LEU A 336 24.69 -12.82 -2.54
CA LEU A 336 24.28 -13.67 -3.69
C LEU A 336 24.21 -12.94 -5.06
N GLY A 337 24.85 -11.77 -5.17
CA GLY A 337 24.91 -10.93 -6.39
C GLY A 337 23.58 -10.24 -6.69
N TYR A 338 23.58 -9.21 -7.53
CA TYR A 338 22.38 -8.38 -7.76
C TYR A 338 22.23 -7.98 -9.21
N CYS A 339 21.10 -8.36 -9.81
CA CYS A 339 20.74 -7.92 -11.14
C CYS A 339 20.32 -6.45 -11.13
N THR A 340 20.90 -5.66 -12.03
CA THR A 340 20.60 -4.24 -12.22
C THR A 340 20.82 -3.82 -13.67
N GLU A 341 20.43 -2.60 -14.03
CA GLU A 341 20.82 -1.93 -15.28
C GLU A 341 21.45 -0.58 -14.95
N THR A 342 22.34 -0.09 -15.80
CA THR A 342 22.81 1.30 -15.72
C THR A 342 21.67 2.25 -16.07
N CYS A 343 21.53 3.33 -15.31
CA CYS A 343 20.42 4.28 -15.46
C CYS A 343 20.93 5.72 -15.61
N SER A 344 20.07 6.61 -16.10
CA SER A 344 20.42 8.02 -16.39
C SER A 344 19.60 9.03 -15.59
N GLY A 345 18.71 8.57 -14.72
CA GLY A 345 17.86 9.39 -13.86
C GLY A 345 16.47 8.79 -13.64
N ALA A 346 15.57 9.58 -13.05
CA ALA A 346 14.26 9.11 -12.65
C ALA A 346 13.46 8.51 -13.84
N GLY A 347 12.84 7.35 -13.61
CA GLY A 347 12.02 6.67 -14.61
C GLY A 347 12.79 6.07 -15.82
N SER A 348 14.12 6.01 -15.76
CA SER A 348 14.94 5.26 -16.72
C SER A 348 15.08 3.77 -16.39
N CYS A 349 14.62 3.38 -15.19
CA CYS A 349 14.65 2.00 -14.72
C CYS A 349 13.39 1.20 -15.10
N PRO A 350 13.49 -0.14 -15.15
CA PRO A 350 12.32 -1.01 -15.25
C PRO A 350 11.29 -0.72 -14.14
N ALA A 351 10.01 -1.03 -14.41
CA ALA A 351 8.94 -0.84 -13.43
C ALA A 351 9.24 -1.55 -12.09
N GLY A 352 8.97 -0.88 -10.97
CA GLY A 352 9.32 -1.39 -9.64
C GLY A 352 10.81 -1.25 -9.29
N ALA A 353 11.54 -0.41 -10.03
CA ALA A 353 12.90 0.01 -9.71
C ALA A 353 13.06 1.51 -9.95
N GLU A 354 13.97 2.13 -9.21
CA GLU A 354 14.32 3.54 -9.35
C GLU A 354 15.83 3.68 -9.55
N CYS A 355 16.22 4.75 -10.25
CA CYS A 355 17.62 5.03 -10.50
C CYS A 355 18.26 5.66 -9.25
N SER A 356 19.36 5.10 -8.76
CA SER A 356 20.11 5.65 -7.62
C SER A 356 21.60 5.61 -7.91
N ASP A 357 22.33 6.62 -7.44
CA ASP A 357 23.79 6.64 -7.50
C ASP A 357 24.37 5.85 -6.34
N VAL A 358 25.05 4.74 -6.66
CA VAL A 358 25.61 3.84 -5.67
C VAL A 358 27.14 3.95 -5.71
N PRO A 359 27.81 4.28 -4.59
CA PRO A 359 29.26 4.35 -4.52
C PRO A 359 29.92 3.07 -5.06
N GLY A 360 30.90 3.23 -5.95
CA GLY A 360 31.60 2.12 -6.60
C GLY A 360 30.87 1.45 -7.76
N GLN A 361 29.56 1.69 -7.94
CA GLN A 361 28.75 1.14 -9.05
C GLN A 361 28.28 2.22 -10.04
N GLY A 362 28.21 3.48 -9.61
CA GLY A 362 27.61 4.59 -10.36
C GLY A 362 26.08 4.53 -10.34
N SER A 363 25.44 5.16 -11.32
CA SER A 363 23.98 5.19 -11.43
C SER A 363 23.41 3.86 -11.92
N ILE A 364 22.77 3.14 -11.01
CA ILE A 364 22.18 1.83 -11.25
C ILE A 364 20.72 1.77 -10.78
N CYS A 365 19.95 0.84 -11.33
CA CYS A 365 18.57 0.60 -10.90
C CYS A 365 18.54 -0.23 -9.62
N LEU A 366 17.85 0.27 -8.60
CA LEU A 366 17.56 -0.46 -7.37
C LEU A 366 16.05 -0.76 -7.28
N LYS A 367 15.71 -1.95 -6.81
CA LYS A 367 14.32 -2.37 -6.61
C LYS A 367 13.65 -1.44 -5.59
N THR A 368 12.45 -0.94 -5.90
CA THR A 368 11.66 -0.14 -4.96
C THR A 368 11.06 -1.01 -3.86
N CYS A 369 10.85 -0.45 -2.68
CA CYS A 369 10.29 -1.16 -1.53
C CYS A 369 9.39 -0.29 -0.66
N THR A 370 8.65 -0.96 0.22
CA THR A 370 7.87 -0.33 1.28
C THR A 370 8.68 -0.39 2.59
N PRO A 371 8.87 0.73 3.30
CA PRO A 371 9.52 0.75 4.60
C PRO A 371 8.83 -0.19 5.59
N GLY A 372 9.60 -1.03 6.30
CA GLY A 372 9.06 -2.08 7.18
C GLY A 372 8.26 -3.17 6.46
N GLY A 373 8.16 -3.10 5.14
CA GLY A 373 7.65 -4.16 4.28
C GLY A 373 8.71 -5.21 4.05
N SER A 374 8.42 -6.09 3.10
CA SER A 374 9.28 -7.23 2.81
C SER A 374 9.55 -7.42 1.34
N ASP A 375 9.53 -6.30 0.62
CA ASP A 375 9.75 -6.27 -0.81
C ASP A 375 11.21 -6.60 -1.15
N CYS A 376 12.11 -6.38 -0.19
CA CYS A 376 13.53 -6.70 -0.29
C CYS A 376 13.81 -8.15 0.08
N ARG A 377 14.68 -8.79 -0.69
CA ARG A 377 15.09 -10.17 -0.46
C ARG A 377 15.97 -10.30 0.79
N PRO A 378 16.13 -11.51 1.37
CA PRO A 378 17.04 -11.72 2.49
C PRO A 378 18.44 -11.17 2.22
N GLY A 379 19.02 -10.51 3.23
CA GLY A 379 20.29 -9.79 3.11
C GLY A 379 20.16 -8.33 2.65
N TYR A 380 18.97 -7.92 2.21
CA TYR A 380 18.68 -6.54 1.80
C TYR A 380 17.66 -5.91 2.74
N THR A 381 17.70 -4.59 2.83
CA THR A 381 16.75 -3.80 3.61
C THR A 381 16.16 -2.67 2.77
N CYS A 382 15.02 -2.17 3.20
CA CYS A 382 14.38 -1.03 2.56
C CYS A 382 14.90 0.27 3.19
N GLU A 383 15.71 1.01 2.44
CA GLU A 383 16.26 2.30 2.85
C GLU A 383 15.53 3.45 2.15
N THR A 384 15.16 4.48 2.90
CA THR A 384 14.61 5.72 2.34
C THR A 384 15.74 6.63 1.84
N ARG A 385 15.74 6.93 0.54
CA ARG A 385 16.70 7.80 -0.15
C ARG A 385 15.98 8.96 -0.84
N PRO A 386 16.70 10.02 -1.30
CA PRO A 386 16.09 11.14 -2.02
C PRO A 386 15.27 10.73 -3.24
N GLU A 387 15.64 9.63 -3.89
CA GLU A 387 14.95 9.09 -5.07
C GLU A 387 13.73 8.24 -4.70
N GLY A 388 13.63 7.76 -3.47
CA GLY A 388 12.55 6.91 -2.99
C GLY A 388 13.02 5.84 -2.01
N ASN A 389 12.13 4.89 -1.70
CA ASN A 389 12.44 3.75 -0.85
C ASN A 389 13.00 2.59 -1.69
N LEU A 390 14.24 2.19 -1.43
CA LEU A 390 15.00 1.28 -2.29
C LEU A 390 15.61 0.12 -1.50
N CYS A 391 15.60 -1.06 -2.12
CA CYS A 391 16.24 -2.25 -1.59
C CYS A 391 17.75 -2.16 -1.76
N VAL A 392 18.44 -1.97 -0.65
CA VAL A 392 19.90 -1.86 -0.55
C VAL A 392 20.46 -3.02 0.26
N PRO A 393 21.75 -3.36 0.10
CA PRO A 393 22.45 -4.23 1.03
C PRO A 393 22.19 -3.88 2.50
N GLY A 394 21.80 -4.87 3.31
CA GLY A 394 21.66 -4.69 4.73
C GLY A 394 23.01 -4.70 5.45
N CYS A 395 23.20 -3.78 6.40
CA CYS A 395 24.36 -3.75 7.27
C CYS A 395 24.22 -4.72 8.46
N TYR A 396 25.35 -5.26 8.95
CA TYR A 396 25.41 -6.17 10.09
C TYR A 396 26.35 -5.64 11.19
N GLY A 397 27.19 -4.66 10.86
CA GLY A 397 27.91 -3.81 11.82
C GLY A 397 28.39 -2.52 11.15
N ASP A 398 28.95 -1.60 11.94
CA ASP A 398 29.41 -0.29 11.47
C ASP A 398 30.45 -0.37 10.33
N ALA A 399 31.19 -1.49 10.24
CA ALA A 399 32.15 -1.73 9.18
C ALA A 399 31.52 -1.93 7.80
N ASP A 400 30.22 -2.23 7.73
CA ASP A 400 29.46 -2.36 6.49
C ASP A 400 28.89 -1.00 6.01
N CYS A 401 29.09 0.07 6.78
CA CYS A 401 28.63 1.41 6.47
C CYS A 401 29.80 2.33 6.13
N ASP A 402 29.51 3.42 5.42
CA ASP A 402 30.51 4.44 5.14
C ASP A 402 31.00 5.14 6.43
N SER A 403 32.14 5.83 6.34
CA SER A 403 32.77 6.49 7.50
C SER A 403 31.90 7.52 8.24
N ASN A 404 30.85 8.06 7.60
CA ASN A 404 29.91 9.00 8.18
C ASN A 404 28.60 8.34 8.61
N SER A 405 28.50 7.02 8.55
CA SER A 405 27.30 6.25 8.88
C SER A 405 27.59 5.23 9.97
N VAL A 406 26.53 4.71 10.61
CA VAL A 406 26.59 3.57 11.53
C VAL A 406 25.53 2.55 11.12
N CYS A 407 25.77 1.29 11.47
CA CYS A 407 24.78 0.27 11.19
C CYS A 407 23.69 0.28 12.24
N ARG A 408 22.46 0.55 11.81
CA ARG A 408 21.29 0.25 12.61
C ARG A 408 20.99 -1.25 12.48
N THR A 409 21.64 -2.04 13.32
CA THR A 409 21.59 -3.51 13.26
C THR A 409 20.19 -4.11 13.29
N CYS A 410 19.20 -3.36 13.76
CA CYS A 410 17.85 -3.85 13.91
C CYS A 410 17.02 -3.90 12.62
N ASP A 411 17.11 -2.90 11.76
CA ASP A 411 16.53 -2.95 10.40
C ASP A 411 17.61 -3.05 9.31
N ARG A 412 18.87 -3.18 9.72
CA ARG A 412 20.05 -3.33 8.87
C ARG A 412 20.27 -2.15 7.93
N VAL A 413 19.81 -0.95 8.30
CA VAL A 413 20.00 0.27 7.51
C VAL A 413 21.25 1.01 7.99
N CYS A 414 22.10 1.46 7.06
CA CYS A 414 23.16 2.42 7.38
C CYS A 414 22.54 3.81 7.58
N VAL A 415 22.67 4.36 8.78
CA VAL A 415 22.12 5.68 9.11
C VAL A 415 23.24 6.69 9.35
N PRO A 416 23.06 7.98 8.98
CA PRO A 416 24.07 8.99 9.24
C PRO A 416 24.46 9.05 10.72
N ARG A 417 25.78 9.07 10.97
CA ARG A 417 26.36 9.29 12.29
C ARG A 417 26.07 10.74 12.69
N GLN A 418 25.30 10.91 13.75
CA GLN A 418 24.98 12.22 14.30
C GLN A 418 25.75 12.47 15.59
N THR A 419 26.39 13.63 15.69
CA THR A 419 27.15 14.07 16.88
C THR A 419 26.32 14.84 17.90
N ALA A 420 25.03 15.09 17.63
CA ALA A 420 24.19 15.89 18.52
C ALA A 420 23.73 15.10 19.77
N GLY A 421 23.49 15.83 20.86
CA GLY A 421 23.32 15.29 22.21
C GLY A 421 21.90 15.00 22.68
N LYS A 422 20.87 15.29 21.87
CA LYS A 422 19.48 15.02 22.25
C LYS A 422 19.17 13.53 22.13
N GLN A 423 18.32 13.04 23.02
CA GLN A 423 17.92 11.63 23.11
C GLN A 423 16.47 11.44 22.70
N VAL A 424 16.06 10.18 22.52
CA VAL A 424 14.66 9.83 22.28
C VAL A 424 13.76 10.45 23.35
N GLY A 425 12.78 11.24 22.92
CA GLY A 425 11.87 11.98 23.78
C GLY A 425 12.20 13.46 23.98
N ASP A 426 13.35 13.95 23.51
CA ASP A 426 13.70 15.38 23.54
C ASP A 426 13.06 16.14 22.37
N ALA A 427 12.65 17.40 22.59
CA ALA A 427 12.10 18.22 21.51
C ALA A 427 13.17 18.54 20.44
N CYS A 428 12.78 18.53 19.17
CA CYS A 428 13.66 18.81 18.03
C CYS A 428 12.95 19.64 16.96
N THR A 429 13.71 20.24 16.05
CA THR A 429 13.18 20.93 14.86
C THR A 429 13.76 20.41 13.56
N ALA A 430 14.68 19.44 13.64
CA ALA A 430 15.35 18.80 12.50
C ALA A 430 16.08 17.55 12.98
N ASP A 431 16.24 16.57 12.09
CA ASP A 431 16.91 15.28 12.38
C ASP A 431 18.32 15.47 12.92
N ALA A 432 19.07 16.45 12.41
CA ALA A 432 20.45 16.73 12.82
C ALA A 432 20.62 17.11 14.31
N GLN A 433 19.52 17.39 15.02
CA GLN A 433 19.55 17.68 16.46
C GLN A 433 19.49 16.42 17.34
N CYS A 434 19.09 15.29 16.77
CA CYS A 434 18.89 14.05 17.50
C CYS A 434 20.19 13.23 17.57
N GLY A 435 20.19 12.19 18.40
CA GLY A 435 21.34 11.30 18.52
C GLY A 435 21.54 10.45 17.27
N THR A 436 22.70 9.80 17.17
CA THR A 436 22.90 8.76 16.14
C THR A 436 21.77 7.73 16.22
N ASN A 437 21.23 7.33 15.06
CA ASN A 437 20.04 6.48 14.96
C ASN A 437 18.75 7.11 15.53
N GLN A 438 18.60 8.42 15.40
CA GLN A 438 17.37 9.11 15.75
C GLN A 438 17.00 10.08 14.62
N TYR A 439 15.71 10.41 14.56
CA TYR A 439 15.14 11.37 13.64
C TYR A 439 14.13 12.24 14.39
N CYS A 440 13.81 13.39 13.82
CA CYS A 440 12.85 14.30 14.39
C CYS A 440 11.45 13.91 13.92
N LEU A 441 10.71 13.21 14.78
CA LEU A 441 9.34 12.83 14.50
C LEU A 441 8.42 14.04 14.66
N PHE A 442 7.88 14.52 13.55
CA PHE A 442 6.84 15.55 13.51
C PHE A 442 5.47 14.90 13.66
N ALA A 443 4.86 15.06 14.83
CA ALA A 443 3.48 14.65 15.04
C ALA A 443 2.53 15.76 14.58
N GLU A 444 1.34 15.38 14.10
CA GLU A 444 0.25 16.32 13.75
C GLU A 444 0.64 17.39 12.70
N GLY A 445 1.68 17.12 11.90
CA GLY A 445 2.23 18.00 10.87
C GLY A 445 2.77 19.34 11.39
N GLY A 446 3.21 19.39 12.65
CA GLY A 446 3.80 20.58 13.25
C GLY A 446 5.22 20.91 12.81
N THR A 447 5.70 22.10 13.19
CA THR A 447 7.06 22.60 12.88
C THR A 447 8.11 22.23 13.94
N GLU A 448 7.65 21.74 15.09
CA GLU A 448 8.47 21.13 16.14
C GLU A 448 8.13 19.64 16.23
N GLY A 449 9.14 18.82 16.49
CA GLY A 449 9.04 17.37 16.62
C GLY A 449 9.64 16.87 17.93
N VAL A 450 9.65 15.55 18.08
CA VAL A 450 10.33 14.85 19.17
C VAL A 450 11.37 13.92 18.57
N CYS A 451 12.58 13.90 19.14
CA CYS A 451 13.58 12.92 18.74
C CYS A 451 13.01 11.53 19.00
N ALA A 452 12.92 10.73 17.95
CA ALA A 452 12.41 9.39 17.97
C ALA A 452 13.42 8.45 17.33
N GLN A 453 13.29 7.16 17.61
CA GLN A 453 14.09 6.12 16.99
C GLN A 453 13.13 5.09 16.38
N PRO A 454 13.35 4.60 15.15
CA PRO A 454 12.48 3.58 14.58
C PRO A 454 12.51 2.32 15.44
N CYS A 455 11.36 1.66 15.53
CA CYS A 455 11.24 0.49 16.38
C CYS A 455 10.43 -0.63 15.74
N SER A 456 10.72 -1.84 16.16
CA SER A 456 9.92 -3.04 15.92
C SER A 456 9.94 -3.85 17.21
N VAL A 457 8.93 -4.68 17.48
CA VAL A 457 8.90 -5.43 18.75
C VAL A 457 9.96 -6.54 18.82
N SER A 458 10.71 -6.77 17.73
CA SER A 458 11.58 -7.93 17.58
C SER A 458 13.03 -7.61 17.22
N ALA A 459 13.30 -6.47 16.58
CA ALA A 459 14.65 -6.14 16.13
C ALA A 459 15.16 -4.86 16.80
N CYS A 460 14.33 -3.82 16.91
CA CYS A 460 14.73 -2.52 17.44
C CYS A 460 14.11 -2.30 18.82
N ALA A 461 14.78 -2.78 19.88
CA ALA A 461 14.34 -2.48 21.24
C ALA A 461 14.44 -0.98 21.53
N CYS A 462 13.43 -0.44 22.20
CA CYS A 462 13.42 0.95 22.58
C CYS A 462 14.37 1.22 23.75
N PRO A 463 15.08 2.37 23.77
CA PRO A 463 15.90 2.75 24.90
C PRO A 463 15.06 2.88 26.17
N GLY A 464 15.69 2.66 27.33
CA GLY A 464 15.00 2.62 28.62
C GLY A 464 14.12 3.85 28.87
N GLY A 465 12.87 3.62 29.28
CA GLY A 465 11.88 4.68 29.51
C GLY A 465 11.06 5.09 28.28
N THR A 466 11.24 4.41 27.15
CA THR A 466 10.47 4.63 25.92
C THR A 466 9.79 3.33 25.47
N SER A 467 8.73 3.44 24.68
CA SER A 467 7.94 2.31 24.19
C SER A 467 7.75 2.42 22.68
N CYS A 468 7.73 1.27 22.00
CA CYS A 468 7.50 1.22 20.57
C CYS A 468 6.01 1.42 20.28
N GLN A 469 5.65 2.49 19.58
CA GLN A 469 4.25 2.85 19.30
C GLN A 469 4.05 3.12 17.81
N VAL A 470 2.84 2.85 17.29
CA VAL A 470 2.45 3.33 15.95
C VAL A 470 2.22 4.84 16.03
N VAL A 471 3.02 5.62 15.29
CA VAL A 471 3.08 7.09 15.41
C VAL A 471 2.39 7.83 14.28
N ASN A 472 2.01 7.15 13.20
CA ASN A 472 1.23 7.74 12.11
C ASN A 472 0.29 6.72 11.46
N LYS A 473 -0.55 7.23 10.57
CA LYS A 473 -1.54 6.47 9.80
C LYS A 473 -0.93 5.47 8.83
N ASP A 474 0.32 5.68 8.43
CA ASP A 474 1.06 4.77 7.54
C ASP A 474 1.60 3.54 8.28
N GLY A 475 1.33 3.41 9.59
CA GLY A 475 1.77 2.29 10.40
C GLY A 475 3.22 2.39 10.87
N GLU A 476 3.86 3.56 10.71
CA GLU A 476 5.23 3.79 11.17
C GLU A 476 5.32 3.59 12.68
N ARG A 477 6.35 2.88 13.12
CA ARG A 477 6.60 2.60 14.54
C ARG A 477 7.85 3.31 15.01
N ALA A 478 7.71 4.07 16.08
CA ALA A 478 8.82 4.77 16.71
C ALA A 478 8.84 4.59 18.23
N CYS A 479 10.05 4.54 18.78
CA CYS A 479 10.29 4.67 20.20
C CYS A 479 9.92 6.08 20.62
N VAL A 480 8.86 6.17 21.40
CA VAL A 480 8.39 7.41 21.99
C VAL A 480 8.31 7.26 23.49
N ARG A 481 8.52 8.35 24.22
CA ARG A 481 8.43 8.36 25.68
C ARG A 481 6.96 8.26 26.07
N ALA A 482 6.56 7.13 26.65
CA ALA A 482 5.23 6.98 27.22
C ALA A 482 4.98 8.04 28.28
N CYS A 483 3.73 8.49 28.41
CA CYS A 483 3.40 9.57 29.32
C CYS A 483 2.13 9.37 30.14
N SER A 484 2.11 10.07 31.27
CA SER A 484 0.92 10.46 32.02
C SER A 484 0.83 12.00 32.04
N ALA A 485 -0.27 12.57 32.51
CA ALA A 485 -0.62 13.99 32.34
C ALA A 485 0.49 15.02 32.68
N THR A 486 1.49 14.67 33.51
CA THR A 486 2.59 15.57 33.92
C THR A 486 4.00 15.01 33.66
N SER A 487 4.14 13.90 32.93
CA SER A 487 5.43 13.20 32.82
C SER A 487 6.33 13.66 31.67
N CYS A 488 5.87 14.63 30.87
CA CYS A 488 6.61 15.19 29.74
C CYS A 488 7.34 16.48 30.13
N ASP A 489 8.44 16.79 29.44
CA ASP A 489 9.16 18.06 29.61
C ASP A 489 8.23 19.24 29.28
N GLY A 490 8.49 20.44 29.80
CA GLY A 490 7.62 21.62 29.65
C GLY A 490 7.46 22.13 28.20
N THR A 491 8.25 21.62 27.26
CA THR A 491 8.09 21.86 25.82
C THR A 491 7.22 20.81 25.11
N LEU A 492 6.82 19.75 25.82
CA LEU A 492 6.06 18.61 25.31
C LEU A 492 4.77 18.42 26.13
N ARG A 493 3.78 17.77 25.55
CA ARG A 493 2.54 17.36 26.23
C ARG A 493 2.37 15.86 26.16
N CYS A 494 1.56 15.35 27.06
CA CYS A 494 1.07 13.98 26.94
C CYS A 494 -0.10 13.96 25.95
N GLY A 495 0.10 13.33 24.78
CA GLY A 495 -0.90 13.21 23.71
C GLY A 495 -1.07 11.76 23.27
N THR A 496 -2.16 11.47 22.56
CA THR A 496 -2.45 10.12 22.07
C THR A 496 -1.82 9.91 20.69
N VAL A 497 -1.09 8.81 20.51
CA VAL A 497 -0.61 8.35 19.20
C VAL A 497 -1.67 7.52 18.47
N GLU A 498 -1.47 7.20 17.19
CA GLU A 498 -2.45 6.48 16.35
C GLU A 498 -2.92 5.15 16.98
N GLN A 499 -2.05 4.44 17.71
CA GLN A 499 -2.39 3.20 18.40
C GLN A 499 -3.28 3.39 19.66
N GLY A 500 -3.69 4.61 20.00
CA GLY A 500 -4.48 4.92 21.19
C GLY A 500 -3.68 5.02 22.50
N SER A 501 -2.36 4.84 22.46
CA SER A 501 -1.47 4.96 23.62
C SER A 501 -1.01 6.42 23.83
N SER A 502 -0.72 6.80 25.07
CA SER A 502 -0.24 8.16 25.38
C SER A 502 1.28 8.27 25.33
N ALA A 503 1.79 9.24 24.56
CA ALA A 503 3.21 9.56 24.43
C ALA A 503 3.48 11.07 24.54
N CYS A 504 4.72 11.43 24.86
CA CYS A 504 5.16 12.83 24.85
C CYS A 504 5.26 13.34 23.42
N LEU A 505 4.38 14.27 23.06
CA LEU A 505 4.27 14.91 21.74
C LEU A 505 4.51 16.43 21.84
N PRO A 506 4.86 17.11 20.74
CA PRO A 506 5.00 18.56 20.71
C PRO A 506 3.72 19.30 21.12
N VAL A 507 3.90 20.47 21.73
CA VAL A 507 2.81 21.40 22.09
C VAL A 507 2.66 22.42 20.97
N CYS A 508 1.49 22.51 20.35
CA CYS A 508 1.19 23.66 19.50
C CYS A 508 0.95 24.90 20.37
N ARG A 509 1.51 26.05 20.00
CA ARG A 509 1.27 27.34 20.67
C ARG A 509 0.43 28.26 19.81
N THR A 510 0.53 28.08 18.50
CA THR A 510 -0.16 28.83 17.46
C THR A 510 -0.60 27.88 16.36
N GLU A 511 -1.52 28.32 15.51
CA GLU A 511 -1.95 27.57 14.32
C GLU A 511 -0.79 27.32 13.34
N LYS A 512 0.30 28.09 13.41
CA LYS A 512 1.52 27.88 12.59
C LYS A 512 2.34 26.67 13.02
N ASP A 513 2.07 26.16 14.22
CA ASP A 513 2.73 24.98 14.77
C ASP A 513 1.98 23.70 14.37
N CYS A 514 0.92 23.81 13.55
CA CYS A 514 0.11 22.72 13.06
C CYS A 514 0.19 22.60 11.53
N ALA A 515 -0.21 21.43 11.00
CA ALA A 515 -0.33 21.21 9.57
C ALA A 515 -1.25 22.25 8.89
N PRO A 516 -1.06 22.54 7.59
CA PRO A 516 -1.99 23.41 6.86
C PRO A 516 -3.44 22.93 7.01
N SER A 517 -4.34 23.83 7.43
CA SER A 517 -5.77 23.57 7.72
C SER A 517 -6.09 22.95 9.09
N MET A 518 -5.10 22.71 9.95
CA MET A 518 -5.33 22.32 11.35
C MET A 518 -5.26 23.54 12.29
N LEU A 519 -6.01 23.48 13.39
CA LEU A 519 -6.03 24.51 14.42
C LEU A 519 -5.34 24.02 15.69
N CYS A 520 -4.70 24.95 16.40
CA CYS A 520 -4.14 24.68 17.70
C CYS A 520 -5.20 24.86 18.80
N SER A 521 -5.47 23.81 19.57
CA SER A 521 -6.40 23.88 20.71
C SER A 521 -5.76 24.57 21.91
N ALA A 522 -6.59 25.03 22.86
CA ALA A 522 -6.13 25.56 24.14
C ALA A 522 -5.33 24.52 24.99
N ALA A 523 -5.50 23.23 24.69
CA ALA A 523 -4.72 22.14 25.29
C ALA A 523 -3.39 21.87 24.57
N GLY A 524 -3.03 22.69 23.58
CA GLY A 524 -1.78 22.56 22.83
C GLY A 524 -1.74 21.38 21.85
N THR A 525 -2.92 20.91 21.42
CA THR A 525 -3.10 19.80 20.46
C THR A 525 -3.57 20.34 19.11
N CYS A 526 -2.96 19.90 18.01
CA CYS A 526 -3.44 20.23 16.67
C CYS A 526 -4.65 19.36 16.33
N TYR A 527 -5.71 19.97 15.83
CA TYR A 527 -6.94 19.27 15.43
C TYR A 527 -7.45 19.81 14.10
N ASP A 528 -8.08 18.94 13.31
CA ASP A 528 -8.76 19.34 12.08
C ASP A 528 -10.18 19.85 12.45
N PRO A 529 -10.49 21.14 12.22
CA PRO A 529 -11.82 21.69 12.52
C PRO A 529 -12.93 21.13 11.62
N LEU A 530 -12.58 20.46 10.52
CA LEU A 530 -13.49 19.85 9.57
C LEU A 530 -13.61 18.33 9.74
N ALA A 531 -12.80 17.72 10.60
CA ALA A 531 -12.92 16.31 10.93
C ALA A 531 -14.28 16.06 11.59
N LYS A 532 -15.09 15.20 10.96
CA LYS A 532 -16.31 14.70 11.61
C LYS A 532 -15.85 13.85 12.79
N PRO A 533 -16.36 14.09 14.02
CA PRO A 533 -15.99 13.26 15.15
C PRO A 533 -16.35 11.81 14.81
N ASP A 534 -15.34 10.93 14.90
CA ASP A 534 -15.53 9.50 14.73
C ASP A 534 -16.64 9.06 15.68
N ALA A 535 -17.59 8.30 15.15
CA ALA A 535 -18.64 7.68 15.94
C ALA A 535 -18.04 6.52 16.77
N GLY A 536 -17.12 6.84 17.67
CA GLY A 536 -16.72 5.97 18.76
C GLY A 536 -17.93 5.73 19.67
N SER A 537 -18.10 4.49 20.13
CA SER A 537 -19.18 4.12 21.04
C SER A 537 -19.16 5.00 22.29
N CYS A 538 -20.10 5.94 22.36
CA CYS A 538 -20.30 6.79 23.51
C CYS A 538 -20.84 5.93 24.66
N THR A 539 -19.93 5.43 25.50
CA THR A 539 -20.25 4.97 26.84
C THR A 539 -19.20 5.55 27.77
N LEU A 540 -19.41 6.83 28.13
CA LEU A 540 -19.10 7.46 29.42
C LEU A 540 -19.12 8.99 29.24
N CYS A 541 -20.24 9.61 29.63
CA CYS A 541 -20.24 11.02 30.00
C CYS A 541 -19.60 11.15 31.39
N ASN A 542 -18.57 12.00 31.46
CA ASN A 542 -18.13 12.85 32.58
C ASN A 542 -16.61 12.78 32.73
N ASP A 543 -15.89 13.75 32.17
CA ASP A 543 -15.13 14.72 32.97
C ASP A 543 -14.58 15.88 32.11
N ALA A 544 -14.84 17.09 32.62
CA ALA A 544 -14.38 18.45 32.29
C ALA A 544 -13.51 18.73 31.04
N GLY A 545 -14.12 19.41 30.06
CA GLY A 545 -13.45 20.27 29.08
C GLY A 545 -14.47 21.12 28.30
N THR A 546 -14.61 22.40 28.63
CA THR A 546 -15.55 23.33 27.96
C THR A 546 -15.04 23.73 26.56
N PRO A 547 -15.85 23.59 25.48
CA PRO A 547 -15.52 24.16 24.17
C PRO A 547 -15.68 25.69 24.15
N PRO A 548 -14.94 26.44 23.31
CA PRO A 548 -15.15 27.88 23.14
C PRO A 548 -16.45 28.15 22.34
N PRO A 549 -17.12 29.30 22.55
CA PRO A 549 -18.35 29.63 21.85
C PRO A 549 -18.08 30.02 20.38
N PRO A 550 -18.99 29.70 19.44
CA PRO A 550 -18.83 30.04 18.03
C PRO A 550 -18.96 31.57 17.77
N PRO A 551 -18.41 32.09 16.66
CA PRO A 551 -18.45 33.51 16.34
C PRO A 551 -19.87 33.98 15.99
N VAL A 552 -20.20 35.20 16.44
CA VAL A 552 -21.48 35.88 16.22
C VAL A 552 -21.50 36.62 14.89
N ASP A 553 -22.43 36.27 13.99
CA ASP A 553 -22.80 37.10 12.83
C ASP A 553 -24.21 37.70 13.00
N ALA A 554 -24.28 39.02 12.78
CA ALA A 554 -25.38 39.89 13.16
C ALA A 554 -26.52 39.97 12.13
N GLY A 555 -27.74 39.61 12.56
CA GLY A 555 -28.99 40.10 11.96
C GLY A 555 -29.51 41.35 12.72
N PRO A 556 -30.31 42.23 12.08
CA PRO A 556 -30.60 43.57 12.60
C PRO A 556 -31.61 43.57 13.77
N PRO A 557 -31.63 44.63 14.61
CA PRO A 557 -32.07 44.54 16.00
C PRO A 557 -33.57 44.82 16.20
N LYS A 558 -34.18 44.09 17.14
CA LYS A 558 -35.36 44.56 17.91
C LYS A 558 -35.08 44.31 19.40
N GLY A 559 -34.90 45.39 20.17
CA GLY A 559 -34.81 45.32 21.63
C GLY A 559 -36.17 45.49 22.31
N PRO A 560 -36.21 45.66 23.65
CA PRO A 560 -35.15 45.39 24.62
C PRO A 560 -35.64 44.42 25.72
N GLY A 561 -34.92 43.32 25.97
CA GLY A 561 -35.12 42.59 27.23
C GLY A 561 -34.80 41.10 27.32
N GLY A 562 -34.50 40.39 26.22
CA GLY A 562 -34.05 38.99 26.30
C GLY A 562 -34.15 38.29 24.93
N PRO A 563 -33.23 37.38 24.56
CA PRO A 563 -33.39 36.64 23.31
C PRO A 563 -34.09 35.29 23.53
N ASP A 564 -35.22 35.17 22.87
CA ASP A 564 -35.95 33.93 22.58
C ASP A 564 -35.05 32.95 21.79
N GLY A 565 -35.15 31.67 22.17
CA GLY A 565 -34.56 30.55 21.45
C GLY A 565 -35.48 29.97 20.38
N CYS A 566 -34.89 29.39 19.34
CA CYS A 566 -35.54 28.51 18.36
C CYS A 566 -34.63 27.27 18.24
N GLY A 567 -35.06 26.01 18.35
CA GLY A 567 -36.30 25.42 17.90
C GLY A 567 -35.95 24.45 16.77
N CYS A 568 -35.57 23.21 17.10
CA CYS A 568 -35.32 22.16 16.12
C CYS A 568 -36.64 21.76 15.45
N GLN A 569 -36.75 21.95 14.13
CA GLN A 569 -37.73 21.25 13.30
C GLN A 569 -37.00 20.48 12.21
N GLY A 570 -37.04 19.15 12.31
CA GLY A 570 -36.71 18.26 11.21
C GLY A 570 -37.90 18.15 10.26
N ALA A 571 -37.63 18.19 8.95
CA ALA A 571 -38.47 17.58 7.93
C ALA A 571 -37.66 17.35 6.63
N PRO A 572 -37.97 16.29 5.87
CA PRO A 572 -37.19 15.82 4.73
C PRO A 572 -37.54 16.60 3.45
N VAL A 573 -36.54 16.87 2.61
CA VAL A 573 -36.75 17.43 1.27
C VAL A 573 -35.99 16.62 0.23
N SER A 574 -36.64 15.59 -0.30
CA SER A 574 -36.23 14.89 -1.52
C SER A 574 -37.47 14.25 -2.17
N ALA A 575 -38.40 15.09 -2.67
CA ALA A 575 -39.48 14.65 -3.56
C ALA A 575 -40.14 15.83 -4.31
N ALA A 576 -40.20 17.02 -3.71
CA ALA A 576 -40.85 18.18 -4.31
C ALA A 576 -40.03 18.88 -5.42
N ALA A 577 -38.69 18.78 -5.37
CA ALA A 577 -37.82 19.41 -6.37
C ALA A 577 -37.83 18.70 -7.74
N PHE A 578 -38.19 17.40 -7.78
CA PHE A 578 -38.21 16.62 -9.02
C PHE A 578 -39.53 16.78 -9.81
N LEU A 579 -40.64 17.08 -9.12
CA LEU A 579 -41.95 17.27 -9.76
C LEU A 579 -42.18 18.71 -10.27
N GLY A 580 -41.54 19.71 -9.68
CA GLY A 580 -41.63 21.11 -10.15
C GLY A 580 -40.95 21.36 -11.50
N GLY A 581 -39.85 20.64 -11.79
CA GLY A 581 -39.12 20.76 -13.04
C GLY A 581 -39.85 20.19 -14.27
N LEU A 582 -40.66 19.14 -14.07
CA LEU A 582 -41.38 18.47 -15.15
C LEU A 582 -42.59 19.29 -15.66
N VAL A 583 -43.21 20.09 -14.78
CA VAL A 583 -44.37 20.93 -15.12
C VAL A 583 -43.95 22.19 -15.89
N LEU A 584 -42.76 22.75 -15.62
CA LEU A 584 -42.25 23.91 -16.39
C LEU A 584 -41.84 23.52 -17.83
N LEU A 585 -41.34 22.31 -18.04
CA LEU A 585 -40.94 21.81 -19.37
C LEU A 585 -42.13 21.52 -20.29
N LEU A 586 -43.28 21.12 -19.74
CA LEU A 586 -44.51 20.87 -20.52
C LEU A 586 -45.28 22.17 -20.86
N LEU A 587 -45.09 23.25 -20.11
CA LEU A 587 -45.75 24.55 -20.38
C LEU A 587 -45.03 25.40 -21.44
N VAL A 588 -43.73 25.16 -21.68
CA VAL A 588 -42.94 25.91 -22.68
C VAL A 588 -43.02 25.26 -24.09
N ALA A 589 -43.35 23.97 -24.19
CA ALA A 589 -43.51 23.27 -25.47
C ALA A 589 -44.92 23.38 -26.11
N GLY A 590 -45.88 24.03 -25.45
CA GLY A 590 -47.31 23.96 -25.79
C GLY A 590 -47.94 25.12 -26.58
N ARG A 591 -47.20 26.13 -27.05
CA ARG A 591 -47.79 27.26 -27.80
C ARG A 591 -47.01 27.61 -29.07
N ARG A 592 -47.36 26.92 -30.17
CA ARG A 592 -47.52 27.47 -31.54
C ARG A 592 -48.04 26.38 -32.48
N ARG A 593 -49.37 26.18 -32.49
CA ARG A 593 -50.12 25.69 -33.66
C ARG A 593 -51.34 26.57 -33.82
N THR A 594 -51.33 27.43 -34.83
CA THR A 594 -52.53 28.10 -35.35
C THR A 594 -52.78 27.55 -36.75
N TRP A 595 -53.95 26.93 -36.93
CA TRP A 595 -54.52 26.47 -38.19
C TRP A 595 -55.69 27.39 -38.56
N HIS A 596 -55.82 27.74 -39.85
CA HIS A 596 -57.04 27.90 -40.69
C HIS A 596 -56.54 28.34 -42.09
N LYS A 597 -56.64 27.56 -43.20
CA LYS A 597 -57.77 27.10 -44.05
C LYS A 597 -58.63 28.24 -44.63
N PRO A 598 -59.17 28.13 -45.87
CA PRO A 598 -59.18 26.98 -46.78
C PRO A 598 -58.13 27.01 -47.90
#